data_AF-A0A2S4A0U5-F1
#
_entry.id   AF-A0A2S4A0U5-F1
#
_cell.length_a   1.000
_cell.length_b   1.000
_cell.length_c   1.000
_cell.angle_alpha   90.00
_cell.angle_beta   90.00
_cell.angle_gamma   90.00
#
_symmetry.space_group_name_H-M   'P 1'
#
loop_
_entity.id
_entity.type
_entity.pdbx_description
1 polymer ?
#
loop_
_entity_poly.entity_id
_entity_poly.type
_entity_poly.pdbx_seq_one_letter_code
_entity_poly.pdbx_strand_id
1 'polypeptide(L)'
;MTATIDRIVALRGQQHSLRSIAAAVGVSEFSVQTRPEIADEQGTQEASTLPLQGRARRTEQLTQPVLPALVPRVGERAAARAVLLECAGSVFSPAAHVHHAGLFLALPDLESSELVACAKKVYGSLPNGFYGLEPVLIDAVLRALAGEARAEGATRFDPVELRRVLGIDRAPEVKTIHRMISQLSETGKAEELNAALAKHHLNSTGSGGENLAALLYVDGNVRAYLGCKKIGKLNATLLKFPVPASEETRVTDAHGSPVFVVMAEPGASLAGELRKLLPELLQVVGDERRVLAGFDRCGWSPDLFKHMAEQGFHMLTWREGASKDVEELKRNCSWRSPR
;
A
#
# COMPACT_ATOMS: atom_id res chain seq x y z
N MET A 1 36.57 6.52 -6.07
CA MET A 1 35.52 5.87 -6.89
C MET A 1 35.44 6.48 -8.29
N THR A 2 35.45 7.80 -8.45
CA THR A 2 35.36 8.49 -9.76
C THR A 2 36.43 8.03 -10.77
N ALA A 3 37.71 7.99 -10.38
CA ALA A 3 38.80 7.53 -11.26
C ALA A 3 38.67 6.06 -11.72
N THR A 4 38.00 5.21 -10.93
CA THR A 4 37.72 3.82 -11.29
C THR A 4 36.60 3.72 -12.32
N ILE A 5 35.58 4.58 -12.19
CA ILE A 5 34.43 4.67 -13.11
C ILE A 5 34.88 5.21 -14.47
N ASP A 6 35.67 6.29 -14.50
CA ASP A 6 36.19 6.89 -15.75
C ASP A 6 37.01 5.88 -16.56
N ARG A 7 37.78 5.04 -15.87
CA ARG A 7 38.59 4.00 -16.48
C ARG A 7 37.74 2.85 -17.05
N ILE A 8 36.62 2.50 -16.42
CA ILE A 8 35.65 1.53 -16.95
C ILE A 8 34.97 2.08 -18.22
N VAL A 9 34.59 3.36 -18.24
CA VAL A 9 33.97 4.01 -19.40
C VAL A 9 34.93 4.06 -20.59
N ALA A 10 36.19 4.44 -20.37
CA ALA A 10 37.20 4.48 -21.42
C ALA A 10 37.46 3.11 -22.06
N LEU A 11 37.52 2.04 -21.25
CA LEU A 11 37.76 0.68 -21.74
C LEU A 11 36.53 0.08 -22.45
N ARG A 12 35.31 0.49 -22.09
CA ARG A 12 34.08 0.10 -22.81
C ARG A 12 34.01 0.71 -24.21
N GLY A 13 34.54 1.94 -24.39
CA GLY A 13 34.62 2.60 -25.70
C GLY A 13 35.53 1.90 -26.72
N GLN A 14 36.39 0.99 -26.26
CA GLN A 14 37.37 0.27 -27.08
C GLN A 14 36.95 -1.18 -27.43
N GLN A 15 35.66 -1.53 -27.26
CA GLN A 15 35.08 -2.86 -27.56
C GLN A 15 35.72 -4.05 -26.81
N HIS A 16 36.27 -3.83 -25.61
CA HIS A 16 36.74 -4.91 -24.75
C HIS A 16 35.59 -5.70 -24.12
N SER A 17 35.80 -6.99 -23.84
CA SER A 17 34.80 -7.82 -23.15
C SER A 17 34.67 -7.39 -21.67
N LEU A 18 33.48 -7.54 -21.09
CA LEU A 18 33.22 -7.12 -19.70
C LEU A 18 34.19 -7.79 -18.71
N ARG A 19 34.52 -9.06 -18.96
CA ARG A 19 35.49 -9.83 -18.20
C ARG A 19 36.91 -9.27 -18.26
N SER A 20 37.37 -8.78 -19.43
CA SER A 20 38.71 -8.17 -19.53
C SER A 20 38.77 -6.80 -18.86
N ILE A 21 37.68 -6.04 -18.89
CA ILE A 21 37.57 -4.74 -18.20
C ILE A 21 37.58 -4.95 -16.68
N ALA A 22 36.84 -5.93 -16.18
CA ALA A 22 36.79 -6.31 -14.77
C ALA A 22 38.19 -6.68 -14.23
N ALA A 23 38.94 -7.50 -14.99
CA ALA A 23 40.30 -7.88 -14.65
C ALA A 23 41.28 -6.70 -14.66
N ALA A 24 41.16 -5.78 -15.63
CA ALA A 24 42.04 -4.62 -15.74
C ALA A 24 41.82 -3.56 -14.65
N VAL A 25 40.61 -3.49 -14.09
CA VAL A 25 40.22 -2.50 -13.07
C VAL A 25 40.19 -3.11 -11.65
N GLY A 26 40.30 -4.44 -11.52
CA GLY A 26 40.31 -5.14 -10.24
C GLY A 26 38.93 -5.19 -9.57
N VAL A 27 37.86 -5.22 -10.36
CA VAL A 27 36.47 -5.27 -9.89
C VAL A 27 35.74 -6.50 -10.44
N SER A 28 34.57 -6.83 -9.89
CA SER A 28 33.76 -7.93 -10.41
C SER A 28 33.14 -7.57 -11.76
N GLU A 29 32.85 -8.58 -12.59
CA GLU A 29 32.16 -8.39 -13.88
C GLU A 29 30.77 -7.75 -13.69
N PHE A 30 30.09 -8.08 -12.60
CA PHE A 30 28.82 -7.48 -12.20
C PHE A 30 28.94 -5.97 -11.93
N SER A 31 30.03 -5.54 -11.29
CA SER A 31 30.33 -4.12 -11.05
C SER A 31 30.62 -3.35 -12.35
N VAL A 32 31.17 -4.01 -13.37
CA VAL A 32 31.33 -3.41 -14.70
C VAL A 32 29.99 -3.34 -15.41
N GLN A 33 29.12 -4.35 -15.27
CA GLN A 33 27.82 -4.44 -15.94
C GLN A 33 26.82 -3.39 -15.44
N THR A 34 26.79 -3.16 -14.13
CA THR A 34 25.91 -2.19 -13.48
C THR A 34 26.51 -0.79 -13.63
N ARG A 35 25.91 0.05 -14.47
CA ARG A 35 26.35 1.44 -14.69
C ARG A 35 26.12 2.24 -13.39
N PRO A 36 27.14 2.80 -12.73
CA PRO A 36 26.90 3.88 -11.78
C PRO A 36 26.50 5.11 -12.62
N GLU A 37 25.23 5.51 -12.55
CA GLU A 37 24.78 6.77 -13.11
C GLU A 37 25.48 7.91 -12.37
N ILE A 38 26.42 8.56 -13.04
CA ILE A 38 26.86 9.91 -12.70
C ILE A 38 25.89 10.82 -13.45
N ALA A 39 25.03 11.53 -12.71
CA ALA A 39 24.24 12.62 -13.25
C ALA A 39 25.21 13.75 -13.65
N ASP A 40 25.44 13.91 -14.95
CA ASP A 40 26.15 15.05 -15.51
C ASP A 40 25.20 16.26 -15.52
N GLU A 41 25.35 17.15 -14.53
CA GLU A 41 24.89 18.53 -14.63
C GLU A 41 25.83 19.31 -15.56
N GLN A 42 25.68 19.13 -16.88
CA GLN A 42 26.25 20.08 -17.84
C GLN A 42 25.30 20.28 -19.02
N GLY A 43 24.54 21.38 -18.97
CA GLY A 43 23.71 21.83 -20.07
C GLY A 43 22.99 23.14 -19.75
N THR A 44 23.42 24.21 -20.42
CA THR A 44 22.79 25.55 -20.52
C THR A 44 23.35 26.65 -19.61
N GLN A 45 24.57 27.10 -19.94
CA GLN A 45 24.93 28.51 -19.79
C GLN A 45 24.67 29.22 -21.12
N GLU A 46 23.52 29.88 -21.24
CA GLU A 46 23.39 31.08 -22.08
C GLU A 46 23.10 32.26 -21.14
N ALA A 47 24.15 33.02 -20.85
CA ALA A 47 24.08 34.22 -20.06
C ALA A 47 23.46 35.35 -20.91
N SER A 48 22.23 35.72 -20.59
CA SER A 48 21.69 37.05 -20.90
C SER A 48 21.96 37.97 -19.71
N THR A 49 22.88 38.90 -19.90
CA THR A 49 23.26 39.92 -18.92
C THR A 49 22.16 40.98 -18.80
N LEU A 50 21.44 40.98 -17.69
CA LEU A 50 20.67 42.13 -17.22
C LEU A 50 21.03 42.40 -15.74
N PRO A 51 21.37 43.65 -15.37
CA PRO A 51 21.79 43.96 -14.00
C PRO A 51 20.58 44.03 -13.07
N LEU A 52 20.35 42.98 -12.28
CA LEU A 52 19.40 43.02 -11.18
C LEU A 52 20.07 43.69 -9.97
N GLN A 53 19.63 44.93 -9.74
CA GLN A 53 19.97 45.75 -8.58
C GLN A 53 19.76 44.98 -7.28
N GLY A 54 20.79 45.01 -6.43
CA GLY A 54 20.84 44.34 -5.15
C GLY A 54 19.70 44.78 -4.24
N ARG A 55 18.74 43.89 -4.02
CA ARG A 55 17.93 43.88 -2.80
C ARG A 55 18.58 42.88 -1.87
N ALA A 56 19.38 43.37 -0.93
CA ALA A 56 19.85 42.59 0.20
C ALA A 56 18.62 42.16 1.02
N ARG A 57 18.00 41.04 0.66
CA ARG A 57 17.17 40.29 1.60
C ARG A 57 18.12 39.83 2.68
N ARG A 58 17.97 40.39 3.89
CA ARG A 58 18.36 39.70 5.11
C ARG A 58 17.60 38.38 5.09
N THR A 59 18.24 37.33 4.59
CA THR A 59 17.95 35.98 5.00
C THR A 59 18.35 35.94 6.46
N GLU A 60 17.39 36.16 7.36
CA GLU A 60 17.51 35.59 8.69
C GLU A 60 17.79 34.10 8.45
N GLN A 61 19.04 33.70 8.65
CA GLN A 61 19.38 32.30 8.76
C GLN A 61 18.61 31.80 9.98
N LEU A 62 17.40 31.30 9.75
CA LEU A 62 16.70 30.48 10.71
C LEU A 62 17.72 29.44 11.15
N THR A 63 18.14 29.53 12.40
CA THR A 63 19.10 28.62 13.01
C THR A 63 18.41 27.26 12.97
N GLN A 64 18.72 26.45 11.96
CA GLN A 64 18.05 25.19 11.76
C GLN A 64 18.32 24.34 12.99
N PRO A 65 17.27 23.91 13.73
CA PRO A 65 17.50 23.18 14.96
C PRO A 65 18.23 21.88 14.62
N VAL A 66 19.49 21.80 15.05
CA VAL A 66 20.30 20.58 15.01
C VAL A 66 19.44 19.44 15.52
N LEU A 67 19.41 18.31 14.79
CA LEU A 67 18.74 17.08 15.20
C LEU A 67 19.03 16.86 16.70
N PRO A 68 18.04 16.98 17.61
CA PRO A 68 18.34 16.85 19.03
C PRO A 68 18.89 15.46 19.29
N ALA A 69 19.82 15.35 20.23
CA ALA A 69 20.36 14.06 20.60
C ALA A 69 19.22 13.07 20.94
N LEU A 70 19.36 11.84 20.47
CA LEU A 70 18.43 10.77 20.78
C LEU A 70 18.35 10.59 22.30
N VAL A 71 17.14 10.55 22.86
CA VAL A 71 16.95 10.02 24.23
C VAL A 71 16.75 8.51 24.12
N PRO A 72 17.68 7.69 24.62
CA PRO A 72 17.54 6.24 24.57
C PRO A 72 16.43 5.76 25.50
N ARG A 73 15.49 4.96 24.99
CA ARG A 73 14.36 4.39 25.77
C ARG A 73 14.76 3.11 26.52
N VAL A 74 15.91 3.13 27.19
CA VAL A 74 16.51 1.93 27.81
C VAL A 74 15.62 1.34 28.90
N GLY A 75 14.99 2.18 29.73
CA GLY A 75 14.08 1.73 30.78
C GLY A 75 12.86 0.99 30.22
N GLU A 76 12.19 1.58 29.22
CA GLU A 76 11.06 0.94 28.53
C GLU A 76 11.48 -0.35 27.82
N ARG A 77 12.67 -0.36 27.19
CA ARG A 77 13.22 -1.57 26.56
C ARG A 77 13.51 -2.66 27.59
N ALA A 78 13.99 -2.31 28.78
CA ALA A 78 14.20 -3.27 29.86
C ALA A 78 12.87 -3.82 30.39
N ALA A 79 11.89 -2.95 30.63
CA ALA A 79 10.55 -3.34 31.05
C ALA A 79 9.85 -4.23 30.01
N ALA A 80 9.96 -3.91 28.72
CA ALA A 80 9.43 -4.73 27.62
C ALA A 80 10.08 -6.12 27.56
N ARG A 81 11.40 -6.22 27.79
CA ARG A 81 12.10 -7.52 27.87
C ARG A 81 11.64 -8.36 29.06
N ALA A 82 11.28 -7.69 30.16
CA ALA A 82 10.70 -8.32 31.35
C ALA A 82 9.18 -8.56 31.24
N VAL A 83 8.55 -8.21 30.10
CA VAL A 83 7.09 -8.35 29.87
C VAL A 83 6.25 -7.50 30.85
N LEU A 84 6.86 -6.45 31.42
CA LEU A 84 6.25 -5.52 32.37
C LEU A 84 5.69 -4.25 31.72
N LEU A 85 5.97 -4.06 30.42
CA LEU A 85 5.46 -2.95 29.63
C LEU A 85 4.37 -3.46 28.69
N GLU A 86 3.20 -2.83 28.69
CA GLU A 86 2.15 -3.10 27.71
C GLU A 86 2.64 -2.68 26.31
N CYS A 87 2.93 -1.41 26.12
CA CYS A 87 3.65 -0.88 24.97
C CYS A 87 4.30 0.46 25.26
N ALA A 88 5.27 0.86 24.43
CA ALA A 88 5.86 2.19 24.49
C ALA A 88 4.98 3.18 23.70
N GLY A 89 4.64 4.32 24.31
CA GLY A 89 3.89 5.39 23.63
C GLY A 89 4.76 6.21 22.66
N SER A 90 4.17 6.74 21.59
CA SER A 90 4.86 7.63 20.66
C SER A 90 5.13 9.00 21.28
N VAL A 91 6.38 9.44 21.28
CA VAL A 91 6.81 10.78 21.72
C VAL A 91 7.61 11.43 20.61
N PHE A 92 7.14 12.59 20.16
CA PHE A 92 7.81 13.42 19.18
C PHE A 92 8.65 14.48 19.87
N SER A 93 9.78 14.84 19.27
CA SER A 93 10.65 15.91 19.75
C SER A 93 11.04 16.81 18.58
N PRO A 94 11.18 18.13 18.80
CA PRO A 94 11.55 19.07 17.74
C PRO A 94 12.83 18.62 17.01
N ALA A 95 12.81 18.49 15.69
CA ALA A 95 13.95 18.02 14.90
C ALA A 95 13.94 18.67 13.50
N ALA A 96 15.11 19.03 12.95
CA ALA A 96 15.27 19.41 11.54
C ALA A 96 15.83 18.26 10.70
N HIS A 97 15.73 18.36 9.37
CA HIS A 97 16.29 17.37 8.42
C HIS A 97 15.82 15.93 8.67
N VAL A 98 14.55 15.76 9.04
CA VAL A 98 13.97 14.42 9.23
C VAL A 98 13.73 13.79 7.85
N HIS A 99 14.50 12.76 7.53
CA HIS A 99 14.25 11.93 6.35
C HIS A 99 12.83 11.37 6.40
N HIS A 100 12.17 11.38 5.24
CA HIS A 100 10.76 10.96 5.09
C HIS A 100 9.73 11.78 5.88
N ALA A 101 10.05 13.00 6.34
CA ALA A 101 9.06 13.87 7.01
C ALA A 101 7.81 14.16 6.15
N GLY A 102 7.91 14.07 4.82
CA GLY A 102 6.76 14.19 3.91
C GLY A 102 5.66 13.15 4.17
N LEU A 103 5.98 12.02 4.82
CA LEU A 103 5.00 11.01 5.23
C LEU A 103 3.97 11.53 6.24
N PHE A 104 4.27 12.63 6.96
CA PHE A 104 3.29 13.26 7.84
C PHE A 104 2.07 13.82 7.10
N LEU A 105 2.19 14.09 5.79
CA LEU A 105 1.06 14.52 4.97
C LEU A 105 -0.05 13.47 4.88
N ALA A 106 0.25 12.20 5.15
CA ALA A 106 -0.72 11.12 5.13
C ALA A 106 -1.47 10.94 6.47
N LEU A 107 -1.06 11.63 7.55
CA LEU A 107 -1.71 11.48 8.85
C LEU A 107 -3.19 11.87 8.85
N PRO A 108 -3.62 12.98 8.21
CA PRO A 108 -5.04 13.33 8.17
C PRO A 108 -5.88 12.26 7.45
N ASP A 109 -5.38 11.74 6.33
CA ASP A 109 -6.07 10.69 5.59
C ASP A 109 -6.12 9.39 6.41
N LEU A 110 -5.02 9.05 7.09
CA LEU A 110 -4.96 7.89 7.99
C LEU A 110 -5.92 8.02 9.17
N GLU A 111 -6.05 9.21 9.77
CA GLU A 111 -7.01 9.49 10.82
C GLU A 111 -8.46 9.35 10.30
N SER A 112 -8.75 9.93 9.12
CA SER A 112 -10.07 9.85 8.49
C SER A 112 -10.48 8.42 8.10
N SER A 113 -9.51 7.56 7.81
CA SER A 113 -9.74 6.15 7.49
C SER A 113 -10.20 5.31 8.68
N GLU A 114 -10.04 5.81 9.92
CA GLU A 114 -10.24 5.09 11.18
C GLU A 114 -9.47 3.76 11.30
N LEU A 115 -8.44 3.50 10.47
CA LEU A 115 -7.69 2.24 10.49
C LEU A 115 -7.23 1.84 11.89
N VAL A 116 -6.58 2.78 12.59
CA VAL A 116 -6.05 2.56 13.94
C VAL A 116 -7.18 2.36 14.95
N ALA A 117 -8.26 3.14 14.84
CA ALA A 117 -9.40 3.06 15.76
C ALA A 117 -10.15 1.73 15.61
N CYS A 118 -10.46 1.30 14.38
CA CYS A 118 -11.06 0.01 14.12
C CYS A 118 -10.16 -1.15 14.57
N ALA A 119 -8.85 -1.07 14.30
CA ALA A 119 -7.92 -2.10 14.77
C ALA A 119 -7.85 -2.21 16.29
N LYS A 120 -7.84 -1.09 17.02
CA LYS A 120 -7.91 -1.09 18.48
C LYS A 120 -9.23 -1.68 19.00
N LYS A 121 -10.37 -1.38 18.36
CA LYS A 121 -11.67 -1.96 18.75
C LYS A 121 -11.69 -3.49 18.58
N VAL A 122 -11.11 -4.00 17.49
CA VAL A 122 -11.16 -5.43 17.14
C VAL A 122 -10.08 -6.25 17.87
N TYR A 123 -8.82 -5.81 17.80
CA TYR A 123 -7.69 -6.53 18.37
C TYR A 123 -7.41 -6.15 19.83
N GLY A 124 -7.85 -4.97 20.28
CA GLY A 124 -7.46 -4.43 21.59
C GLY A 124 -6.01 -3.96 21.56
N SER A 125 -5.14 -4.76 22.16
CA SER A 125 -3.69 -4.51 22.23
C SER A 125 -2.89 -5.71 21.76
N LEU A 126 -1.64 -5.45 21.35
CA LEU A 126 -0.65 -6.50 21.15
C LEU A 126 -0.17 -7.03 22.51
N PRO A 127 0.38 -8.26 22.57
CA PRO A 127 1.00 -8.76 23.79
C PRO A 127 2.08 -7.79 24.31
N ASN A 128 2.22 -7.74 25.64
CA ASN A 128 3.20 -6.90 26.33
C ASN A 128 4.57 -6.92 25.64
N GLY A 129 5.05 -5.72 25.31
CA GLY A 129 6.28 -5.55 24.59
C GLY A 129 6.62 -4.08 24.40
N PHE A 130 7.59 -3.81 23.53
CA PHE A 130 7.98 -2.43 23.25
C PHE A 130 7.06 -1.77 22.21
N TYR A 131 6.71 -2.50 21.16
CA TYR A 131 5.90 -1.97 20.06
C TYR A 131 4.42 -2.24 20.32
N GLY A 132 3.62 -1.17 20.37
CA GLY A 132 2.16 -1.26 20.44
C GLY A 132 1.51 -1.46 19.06
N LEU A 133 0.21 -1.72 19.06
CA LEU A 133 -0.57 -1.94 17.83
C LEU A 133 -0.53 -0.72 16.90
N GLU A 134 -0.78 0.47 17.44
CA GLU A 134 -0.83 1.73 16.70
C GLU A 134 0.46 2.07 15.94
N PRO A 135 1.65 2.16 16.58
CA PRO A 135 2.87 2.50 15.86
C PRO A 135 3.26 1.44 14.83
N VAL A 136 2.86 0.17 15.01
CA VAL A 136 3.07 -0.90 14.03
C VAL A 136 2.17 -0.73 12.81
N LEU A 137 0.90 -0.36 13.00
CA LEU A 137 -0.02 -0.08 11.89
C LEU A 137 0.39 1.18 11.13
N ILE A 138 0.75 2.25 11.85
CA ILE A 138 1.26 3.48 11.24
C ILE A 138 2.53 3.17 10.44
N ASP A 139 3.49 2.43 11.00
CA ASP A 139 4.68 1.97 10.27
C ASP A 139 4.31 1.21 8.97
N ALA A 140 3.32 0.32 9.02
CA ALA A 140 2.88 -0.41 7.84
C ALA A 140 2.31 0.50 6.74
N VAL A 141 1.47 1.48 7.11
CA VAL A 141 0.92 2.45 6.17
C VAL A 141 2.01 3.33 5.58
N LEU A 142 2.89 3.86 6.44
CA LEU A 142 3.97 4.75 6.02
C LEU A 142 4.96 4.06 5.08
N ARG A 143 5.33 2.80 5.37
CA ARG A 143 6.15 1.99 4.45
C ARG A 143 5.42 1.73 3.14
N ALA A 144 4.12 1.43 3.17
CA ALA A 144 3.35 1.23 1.96
C ALA A 144 3.30 2.48 1.07
N LEU A 145 3.10 3.67 1.66
CA LEU A 145 3.13 4.96 0.97
C LEU A 145 4.51 5.29 0.40
N ALA A 146 5.57 4.83 1.06
CA ALA A 146 6.94 4.91 0.55
C ALA A 146 7.27 3.85 -0.51
N GLY A 147 6.30 3.04 -0.95
CA GLY A 147 6.48 2.01 -1.98
C GLY A 147 6.96 0.65 -1.47
N GLU A 148 7.09 0.48 -0.16
CA GLU A 148 7.75 -0.65 0.50
C GLU A 148 6.77 -1.42 1.42
N ALA A 149 5.59 -1.76 0.89
CA ALA A 149 4.48 -2.33 1.67
C ALA A 149 4.78 -3.67 2.36
N ARG A 150 5.74 -4.46 1.85
CA ARG A 150 6.10 -5.76 2.42
C ARG A 150 6.92 -5.61 3.70
N ALA A 151 6.89 -6.61 4.57
CA ALA A 151 7.71 -6.62 5.78
C ALA A 151 9.21 -6.49 5.45
N GLU A 152 9.67 -7.14 4.38
CA GLU A 152 11.06 -7.07 3.88
C GLU A 152 11.44 -5.66 3.39
N GLY A 153 10.45 -4.87 2.96
CA GLY A 153 10.63 -3.47 2.58
C GLY A 153 11.16 -2.61 3.72
N ALA A 154 10.99 -3.02 4.98
CA ALA A 154 11.59 -2.37 6.13
C ALA A 154 13.14 -2.28 6.05
N THR A 155 13.79 -3.17 5.29
CA THR A 155 15.25 -3.12 5.06
C THR A 155 15.70 -1.94 4.19
N ARG A 156 14.76 -1.22 3.55
CA ARG A 156 15.04 -0.03 2.74
C ARG A 156 15.09 1.26 3.53
N PHE A 157 14.71 1.22 4.80
CA PHE A 157 14.72 2.37 5.69
C PHE A 157 15.81 2.19 6.75
N ASP A 158 16.46 3.28 7.14
CA ASP A 158 17.21 3.28 8.40
C ASP A 158 16.20 3.28 9.57
N PRO A 159 16.18 2.24 10.43
CA PRO A 159 15.28 2.18 11.57
C PRO A 159 15.45 3.35 12.56
N VAL A 160 16.63 3.98 12.57
CA VAL A 160 16.95 5.14 13.40
C VAL A 160 16.40 6.43 12.81
N GLU A 161 16.28 6.55 11.49
CA GLU A 161 15.69 7.73 10.86
C GLU A 161 14.17 7.69 10.94
N LEU A 162 13.55 6.55 10.57
CA LEU A 162 12.10 6.38 10.56
C LEU A 162 11.48 6.54 11.95
N ARG A 163 12.26 6.31 13.01
CA ARG A 163 11.86 6.53 14.41
C ARG A 163 11.29 7.93 14.66
N ARG A 164 11.82 8.95 13.96
CA ARG A 164 11.41 10.36 14.13
C ARG A 164 10.02 10.60 13.58
N VAL A 165 9.65 9.85 12.55
CA VAL A 165 8.31 9.88 11.95
C VAL A 165 7.31 9.07 12.78
N LEU A 166 7.76 8.00 13.43
CA LEU A 166 6.91 7.13 14.27
C LEU A 166 6.80 7.56 15.74
N GLY A 167 7.70 8.45 16.21
CA GLY A 167 7.76 8.88 17.62
C GLY A 167 8.29 7.79 18.57
N ILE A 168 9.00 6.79 18.07
CA ILE A 168 9.57 5.69 18.87
C ILE A 168 11.10 5.74 18.83
N ASP A 169 11.80 4.92 19.61
CA ASP A 169 13.28 4.93 19.64
C ASP A 169 13.94 4.27 18.41
N ARG A 170 13.24 3.33 17.77
CA ARG A 170 13.66 2.60 16.57
C ARG A 170 12.43 2.03 15.85
N ALA A 171 12.38 2.10 14.52
CA ALA A 171 11.32 1.44 13.75
C ALA A 171 11.38 -0.09 13.90
N PRO A 172 10.22 -0.79 13.80
CA PRO A 172 10.20 -2.24 13.82
C PRO A 172 10.90 -2.82 12.59
N GLU A 173 11.82 -3.76 12.80
CA GLU A 173 12.51 -4.46 11.71
C GLU A 173 11.73 -5.70 11.26
N VAL A 174 12.14 -6.28 10.13
CA VAL A 174 11.52 -7.45 9.48
C VAL A 174 11.07 -8.52 10.47
N LYS A 175 11.98 -8.99 11.36
CA LYS A 175 11.65 -10.02 12.35
C LYS A 175 10.54 -9.60 13.31
N THR A 176 10.52 -8.33 13.70
CA THR A 176 9.49 -7.78 14.59
C THR A 176 8.16 -7.66 13.86
N ILE A 177 8.17 -7.14 12.63
CA ILE A 177 6.97 -7.01 11.79
C ILE A 177 6.33 -8.37 11.56
N HIS A 178 7.12 -9.38 11.13
CA HIS A 178 6.63 -10.75 10.95
C HIS A 178 6.02 -11.31 12.23
N ARG A 179 6.68 -11.15 13.37
CA ARG A 179 6.13 -11.58 14.66
C ARG A 179 4.78 -10.91 14.97
N MET A 180 4.66 -9.60 14.74
CA MET A 180 3.40 -8.89 15.01
C MET A 180 2.30 -9.33 14.05
N ILE A 181 2.60 -9.52 12.76
CA ILE A 181 1.65 -10.06 11.79
C ILE A 181 1.19 -11.46 12.21
N SER A 182 2.11 -12.33 12.64
CA SER A 182 1.78 -13.66 13.15
C SER A 182 0.84 -13.57 14.35
N GLN A 183 1.16 -12.74 15.35
CA GLN A 183 0.32 -12.54 16.54
C GLN A 183 -1.09 -12.06 16.18
N LEU A 184 -1.22 -11.09 15.26
CA LEU A 184 -2.53 -10.64 14.79
C LEU A 184 -3.28 -11.74 14.04
N SER A 185 -2.59 -12.48 13.17
CA SER A 185 -3.19 -13.55 12.39
C SER A 185 -3.70 -14.71 13.25
N GLU A 186 -3.00 -15.04 14.34
CA GLU A 186 -3.37 -16.11 15.28
C GLU A 186 -4.68 -15.82 16.02
N THR A 187 -5.10 -14.55 16.10
CA THR A 187 -6.39 -14.19 16.71
C THR A 187 -7.60 -14.52 15.82
N GLY A 188 -7.40 -14.73 14.51
CA GLY A 188 -8.49 -14.99 13.56
C GLY A 188 -9.41 -13.80 13.25
N LYS A 189 -9.10 -12.59 13.75
CA LYS A 189 -10.01 -11.42 13.67
C LYS A 189 -9.85 -10.55 12.41
N ALA A 190 -9.20 -11.05 11.36
CA ALA A 190 -8.95 -10.26 10.15
C ALA A 190 -10.25 -9.84 9.44
N GLU A 191 -11.23 -10.75 9.38
CA GLU A 191 -12.55 -10.49 8.80
C GLU A 191 -13.33 -9.45 9.61
N GLU A 192 -13.27 -9.52 10.95
CA GLU A 192 -13.87 -8.52 11.84
C GLU A 192 -13.29 -7.12 11.62
N LEU A 193 -11.97 -7.00 11.44
CA LEU A 193 -11.34 -5.71 11.10
C LEU A 193 -11.82 -5.20 9.75
N ASN A 194 -11.84 -6.06 8.72
CA ASN A 194 -12.33 -5.68 7.39
C ASN A 194 -13.78 -5.19 7.43
N ALA A 195 -14.66 -5.88 8.15
CA ALA A 195 -16.05 -5.49 8.32
C ALA A 195 -16.19 -4.15 9.06
N ALA A 196 -15.38 -3.92 10.10
CA ALA A 196 -15.36 -2.66 10.83
C ALA A 196 -14.92 -1.48 9.94
N LEU A 197 -13.90 -1.66 9.09
CA LEU A 197 -13.44 -0.65 8.14
C LEU A 197 -14.48 -0.40 7.04
N ALA A 198 -15.06 -1.46 6.47
CA ALA A 198 -16.13 -1.34 5.48
C ALA A 198 -17.30 -0.49 6.00
N LYS A 199 -17.74 -0.78 7.22
CA LYS A 199 -18.81 -0.04 7.88
C LYS A 199 -18.44 1.42 8.10
N HIS A 200 -17.21 1.71 8.50
CA HIS A 200 -16.74 3.09 8.65
C HIS A 200 -16.76 3.83 7.32
N HIS A 201 -16.17 3.24 6.27
CA HIS A 201 -16.09 3.87 4.96
C HIS A 201 -17.47 4.14 4.36
N LEU A 202 -18.39 3.17 4.41
CA LEU A 202 -19.75 3.31 3.86
C LEU A 202 -20.63 4.34 4.62
N ASN A 203 -20.34 4.58 5.90
CA ASN A 203 -21.03 5.58 6.71
C ASN A 203 -20.39 6.97 6.60
N SER A 204 -19.08 7.03 6.34
CA SER A 204 -18.34 8.30 6.20
C SER A 204 -18.60 9.00 4.87
N THR A 205 -19.14 8.30 3.86
CA THR A 205 -19.49 8.88 2.55
C THR A 205 -20.72 9.84 2.59
N GLY A 206 -21.06 10.48 3.73
CA GLY A 206 -22.34 11.21 3.88
C GLY A 206 -22.37 12.49 4.71
N SER A 207 -22.24 13.65 4.04
CA SER A 207 -23.06 14.86 4.28
C SER A 207 -23.83 15.31 3.03
N GLY A 208 -23.71 14.56 1.93
CA GLY A 208 -24.56 14.65 0.73
C GLY A 208 -25.20 13.30 0.35
N GLY A 209 -25.20 12.35 1.30
CA GLY A 209 -25.55 10.94 1.13
C GLY A 209 -27.05 10.62 1.19
N GLU A 210 -27.90 11.49 0.65
CA GLU A 210 -29.35 11.24 0.54
C GLU A 210 -29.76 10.48 -0.74
N ASN A 211 -28.82 9.98 -1.55
CA ASN A 211 -29.18 9.18 -2.74
C ASN A 211 -28.86 7.70 -2.57
N LEU A 212 -29.80 6.99 -1.93
CA LEU A 212 -30.46 5.69 -2.22
C LEU A 212 -29.73 4.52 -2.93
N ALA A 213 -28.50 4.65 -3.45
CA ALA A 213 -27.78 3.58 -4.13
C ALA A 213 -26.29 3.52 -3.76
N ALA A 214 -25.86 2.44 -3.11
CA ALA A 214 -24.44 2.12 -2.98
C ALA A 214 -23.96 1.49 -4.30
N LEU A 215 -23.19 2.23 -5.09
CA LEU A 215 -22.46 1.66 -6.22
C LEU A 215 -21.15 1.07 -5.70
N LEU A 216 -21.00 -0.24 -5.85
CA LEU A 216 -19.82 -0.98 -5.44
C LEU A 216 -19.17 -1.61 -6.65
N TYR A 217 -17.91 -1.31 -6.89
CA TYR A 217 -17.12 -2.01 -7.89
C TYR A 217 -16.31 -3.12 -7.22
N VAL A 218 -16.38 -4.31 -7.80
CA VAL A 218 -15.72 -5.51 -7.30
C VAL A 218 -14.73 -6.01 -8.35
N ASP A 219 -13.49 -6.17 -7.92
CA ASP A 219 -12.39 -6.63 -8.76
C ASP A 219 -11.62 -7.77 -8.09
N GLY A 220 -11.29 -8.79 -8.89
CA GLY A 220 -10.49 -9.91 -8.47
C GLY A 220 -9.03 -9.72 -8.88
N ASN A 221 -8.12 -9.65 -7.91
CA ASN A 221 -6.69 -9.50 -8.20
C ASN A 221 -5.90 -10.76 -7.82
N VAL A 222 -5.05 -11.24 -8.71
CA VAL A 222 -4.24 -12.44 -8.47
C VAL A 222 -3.01 -12.08 -7.64
N ARG A 223 -2.89 -12.69 -6.47
CA ARG A 223 -1.73 -12.54 -5.59
C ARG A 223 -0.91 -13.82 -5.56
N ALA A 224 0.32 -13.73 -6.05
CA ALA A 224 1.26 -14.85 -5.99
C ALA A 224 1.53 -15.27 -4.55
N TYR A 225 1.42 -16.57 -4.29
CA TYR A 225 1.73 -17.18 -3.02
C TYR A 225 3.20 -17.56 -2.98
N LEU A 226 3.92 -16.98 -2.03
CA LEU A 226 5.37 -17.18 -1.84
C LEU A 226 5.69 -18.10 -0.65
N GLY A 227 4.67 -18.70 -0.03
CA GLY A 227 4.87 -19.61 1.09
C GLY A 227 5.22 -21.03 0.64
N CYS A 228 5.43 -21.91 1.62
CA CYS A 228 5.88 -23.29 1.36
C CYS A 228 4.72 -24.28 1.14
N LYS A 229 3.46 -23.90 1.39
CA LYS A 229 2.32 -24.81 1.20
C LYS A 229 2.06 -25.03 -0.30
N LYS A 230 1.70 -26.25 -0.67
CA LYS A 230 1.27 -26.57 -2.03
C LYS A 230 -0.16 -26.09 -2.23
N ILE A 231 -0.37 -25.10 -3.09
CA ILE A 231 -1.68 -24.56 -3.43
C ILE A 231 -1.93 -24.59 -4.94
N GLY A 232 -3.18 -24.35 -5.35
CA GLY A 232 -3.56 -24.22 -6.76
C GLY A 232 -2.80 -23.11 -7.48
N LYS A 233 -2.71 -23.22 -8.81
CA LYS A 233 -2.10 -22.19 -9.65
C LYS A 233 -3.17 -21.32 -10.30
N LEU A 234 -2.94 -20.01 -10.32
CA LEU A 234 -3.73 -19.04 -11.09
C LEU A 234 -2.81 -18.32 -12.07
N ASN A 235 -3.37 -17.87 -13.19
CA ASN A 235 -2.62 -17.09 -14.17
C ASN A 235 -2.38 -15.67 -13.62
N ALA A 236 -1.14 -15.35 -13.27
CA ALA A 236 -0.80 -14.00 -12.84
C ALA A 236 -0.53 -13.13 -14.07
N THR A 237 -1.44 -12.21 -14.40
CA THR A 237 -1.34 -11.33 -15.58
C THR A 237 -0.03 -10.56 -15.65
N LEU A 238 0.46 -10.08 -14.50
CA LEU A 238 1.75 -9.38 -14.40
C LEU A 238 2.94 -10.27 -14.75
N LEU A 239 2.90 -11.55 -14.34
CA LEU A 239 3.97 -12.50 -14.61
C LEU A 239 3.80 -13.19 -15.98
N LYS A 240 2.59 -13.16 -16.56
CA LYS A 240 2.20 -13.80 -17.81
C LYS A 240 2.35 -15.34 -17.80
N PHE A 241 2.34 -15.97 -16.63
CA PHE A 241 2.29 -17.43 -16.50
C PHE A 241 1.56 -17.89 -15.23
N PRO A 242 1.07 -19.14 -15.18
CA PRO A 242 0.44 -19.69 -13.99
C PRO A 242 1.43 -19.88 -12.83
N VAL A 243 1.10 -19.31 -11.68
CA VAL A 243 1.87 -19.41 -10.44
C VAL A 243 0.98 -19.88 -9.29
N PRO A 244 1.54 -20.53 -8.26
CA PRO A 244 0.83 -20.72 -7.00
C PRO A 244 0.31 -19.35 -6.53
N ALA A 245 -1.00 -19.20 -6.39
CA ALA A 245 -1.61 -17.92 -6.09
C ALA A 245 -2.98 -18.08 -5.42
N SER A 246 -3.38 -17.05 -4.70
CA SER A 246 -4.75 -16.81 -4.25
C SER A 246 -5.30 -15.58 -4.96
N GLU A 247 -6.61 -15.42 -4.96
CA GLU A 247 -7.27 -14.21 -5.44
C GLU A 247 -7.59 -13.31 -4.24
N GLU A 248 -7.44 -12.01 -4.40
CA GLU A 248 -7.95 -11.01 -3.45
C GLU A 248 -9.07 -10.23 -4.13
N THR A 249 -10.27 -10.28 -3.55
CA THR A 249 -11.43 -9.55 -4.04
C THR A 249 -11.43 -8.19 -3.39
N ARG A 250 -11.27 -7.13 -4.18
CA ARG A 250 -11.27 -5.73 -3.74
C ARG A 250 -12.62 -5.11 -4.04
N VAL A 251 -13.19 -4.41 -3.07
CA VAL A 251 -14.46 -3.69 -3.22
C VAL A 251 -14.21 -2.19 -3.03
N THR A 252 -14.62 -1.38 -3.99
CA THR A 252 -14.50 0.10 -3.94
C THR A 252 -15.85 0.77 -4.12
N ASP A 253 -15.99 1.98 -3.62
CA ASP A 253 -17.19 2.81 -3.81
C ASP A 253 -17.21 3.49 -5.19
N ALA A 254 -18.23 4.33 -5.43
CA ALA A 254 -18.40 5.10 -6.66
C ALA A 254 -17.25 6.07 -6.98
N HIS A 255 -16.50 6.50 -5.98
CA HIS A 255 -15.35 7.40 -6.11
C HIS A 255 -14.02 6.64 -6.25
N GLY A 256 -14.05 5.31 -6.18
CA GLY A 256 -12.86 4.46 -6.17
C GLY A 256 -12.22 4.35 -4.78
N SER A 257 -12.87 4.86 -3.72
CA SER A 257 -12.39 4.70 -2.35
C SER A 257 -12.46 3.23 -1.94
N PRO A 258 -11.44 2.68 -1.27
CA PRO A 258 -11.46 1.31 -0.80
C PRO A 258 -12.54 1.13 0.27
N VAL A 259 -13.38 0.11 0.12
CA VAL A 259 -14.38 -0.28 1.12
C VAL A 259 -13.85 -1.46 1.95
N PHE A 260 -13.49 -2.57 1.29
CA PHE A 260 -12.81 -3.69 1.92
C PHE A 260 -12.10 -4.59 0.90
N VAL A 261 -11.28 -5.50 1.41
CA VAL A 261 -10.59 -6.54 0.62
C VAL A 261 -10.80 -7.89 1.28
N VAL A 262 -11.22 -8.89 0.52
CA VAL A 262 -11.38 -10.28 0.98
C VAL A 262 -10.35 -11.17 0.30
N MET A 263 -9.61 -11.93 1.09
CA MET A 263 -8.68 -12.93 0.58
C MET A 263 -9.45 -14.22 0.33
N ALA A 264 -9.54 -14.64 -0.92
CA ALA A 264 -10.21 -15.87 -1.30
C ALA A 264 -9.41 -17.10 -0.82
N GLU A 265 -10.11 -18.16 -0.42
CA GLU A 265 -9.47 -19.46 -0.24
C GLU A 265 -8.84 -19.94 -1.56
N PRO A 266 -7.66 -20.60 -1.53
CA PRO A 266 -7.03 -21.07 -2.75
C PRO A 266 -7.95 -21.96 -3.59
N GLY A 267 -8.16 -21.58 -4.85
CA GLY A 267 -9.02 -22.32 -5.78
C GLY A 267 -10.47 -21.87 -5.81
N ALA A 268 -10.87 -20.91 -4.97
CA ALA A 268 -12.15 -20.23 -5.11
C ALA A 268 -12.16 -19.32 -6.35
N SER A 269 -13.35 -19.13 -6.93
CA SER A 269 -13.59 -18.18 -8.02
C SER A 269 -14.21 -16.90 -7.49
N LEU A 270 -13.97 -15.77 -8.16
CA LEU A 270 -14.59 -14.48 -7.85
C LEU A 270 -16.12 -14.59 -7.68
N ALA A 271 -16.80 -15.31 -8.58
CA ALA A 271 -18.24 -15.50 -8.49
C ALA A 271 -18.68 -16.28 -7.24
N GLY A 272 -17.90 -17.29 -6.83
CA GLY A 272 -18.15 -18.05 -5.61
C GLY A 272 -17.93 -17.23 -4.34
N GLU A 273 -16.88 -16.39 -4.32
CA GLU A 273 -16.59 -15.49 -3.21
C GLU A 273 -17.61 -14.37 -3.10
N LEU A 274 -17.98 -13.74 -4.22
CA LEU A 274 -19.06 -12.76 -4.27
C LEU A 274 -20.34 -13.34 -3.65
N ARG A 275 -20.73 -14.55 -4.05
CA ARG A 275 -21.92 -15.22 -3.50
C ARG A 275 -21.87 -15.36 -1.97
N LYS A 276 -20.70 -15.62 -1.39
CA LYS A 276 -20.53 -15.74 0.06
C LYS A 276 -20.57 -14.37 0.77
N LEU A 277 -20.06 -13.32 0.13
CA LEU A 277 -19.88 -12.00 0.74
C LEU A 277 -21.12 -11.11 0.71
N LEU A 278 -22.03 -11.32 -0.25
CA LEU A 278 -23.22 -10.48 -0.41
C LEU A 278 -24.08 -10.32 0.85
N PRO A 279 -24.34 -11.37 1.67
CA PRO A 279 -25.11 -11.22 2.91
C PRO A 279 -24.45 -10.30 3.94
N GLU A 280 -23.14 -10.40 4.12
CA GLU A 280 -22.40 -9.51 5.02
C GLU A 280 -22.40 -8.07 4.51
N LEU A 281 -22.29 -7.91 3.18
CA LEU A 281 -22.37 -6.61 2.52
C LEU A 281 -23.72 -5.93 2.78
N LEU A 282 -24.83 -6.66 2.72
CA LEU A 282 -26.17 -6.14 3.07
C LEU A 282 -26.25 -5.71 4.53
N GLN A 283 -25.68 -6.49 5.46
CA GLN A 283 -25.66 -6.11 6.89
C GLN A 283 -24.91 -4.80 7.13
N VAL A 284 -23.83 -4.55 6.37
CA VAL A 284 -23.02 -3.34 6.51
C VAL A 284 -23.69 -2.13 5.86
N VAL A 285 -24.32 -2.31 4.69
CA VAL A 285 -24.98 -1.24 3.92
C VAL A 285 -26.33 -0.84 4.54
N GLY A 286 -27.04 -1.80 5.13
CA GLY A 286 -28.38 -1.64 5.69
C GLY A 286 -29.51 -1.80 4.66
N ASP A 287 -30.70 -2.16 5.12
CA ASP A 287 -31.85 -2.55 4.28
C ASP A 287 -32.46 -1.39 3.45
N GLU A 288 -32.09 -0.14 3.75
CA GLU A 288 -32.70 1.04 3.14
C GLU A 288 -32.02 1.46 1.82
N ARG A 289 -30.79 1.00 1.55
CA ARG A 289 -30.05 1.39 0.35
C ARG A 289 -30.12 0.29 -0.70
N ARG A 290 -30.43 0.66 -1.94
CA ARG A 290 -30.25 -0.26 -3.07
C ARG A 290 -28.76 -0.42 -3.33
N VAL A 291 -28.31 -1.63 -3.68
CA VAL A 291 -26.90 -1.88 -3.99
C VAL A 291 -26.77 -2.21 -5.46
N LEU A 292 -25.93 -1.46 -6.18
CA LEU A 292 -25.52 -1.79 -7.54
C LEU A 292 -24.08 -2.31 -7.48
N ALA A 293 -23.91 -3.61 -7.75
CA ALA A 293 -22.61 -4.25 -7.79
C ALA A 293 -22.10 -4.34 -9.23
N GLY A 294 -20.97 -3.69 -9.49
CA GLY A 294 -20.23 -3.74 -10.74
C GLY A 294 -19.08 -4.74 -10.67
N PHE A 295 -18.92 -5.63 -11.64
CA PHE A 295 -17.78 -6.57 -11.66
C PHE A 295 -17.36 -6.97 -13.07
N ASP A 296 -16.10 -7.40 -13.19
CA ASP A 296 -15.45 -7.73 -14.45
C ASP A 296 -15.95 -9.08 -15.04
N ARG A 297 -15.27 -9.54 -16.10
CA ARG A 297 -15.61 -10.79 -16.81
C ARG A 297 -15.47 -12.04 -15.93
N CYS A 298 -14.55 -12.05 -14.97
CA CYS A 298 -14.33 -13.20 -14.08
C CYS A 298 -15.51 -13.41 -13.11
N GLY A 299 -16.34 -12.38 -12.91
CA GLY A 299 -17.59 -12.48 -12.15
C GLY A 299 -18.79 -12.97 -12.96
N TRP A 300 -18.65 -13.27 -14.25
CA TRP A 300 -19.78 -13.70 -15.08
C TRP A 300 -20.28 -15.09 -14.67
N SER A 301 -21.50 -15.16 -14.11
CA SER A 301 -22.15 -16.42 -13.74
C SER A 301 -23.67 -16.24 -13.66
N PRO A 302 -24.47 -16.96 -14.46
CA PRO A 302 -25.93 -16.90 -14.39
C PRO A 302 -26.48 -17.27 -13.00
N ASP A 303 -25.84 -18.20 -12.30
CA ASP A 303 -26.22 -18.61 -10.95
C ASP A 303 -25.95 -17.50 -9.93
N LEU A 304 -24.82 -16.79 -10.06
CA LEU A 304 -24.55 -15.59 -9.27
C LEU A 304 -25.60 -14.52 -9.54
N PHE A 305 -25.96 -14.30 -10.80
CA PHE A 305 -26.92 -13.26 -11.16
C PHE A 305 -28.30 -13.51 -10.57
N LYS A 306 -28.75 -14.76 -10.63
CA LYS A 306 -29.99 -15.18 -10.00
C LYS A 306 -29.94 -14.94 -8.49
N HIS A 307 -28.86 -15.36 -7.84
CA HIS A 307 -28.68 -15.16 -6.39
C HIS A 307 -28.68 -13.68 -6.00
N MET A 308 -27.97 -12.83 -6.75
CA MET A 308 -27.93 -11.38 -6.52
C MET A 308 -29.30 -10.73 -6.69
N ALA A 309 -30.04 -11.09 -7.74
CA ALA A 309 -31.40 -10.59 -7.96
C ALA A 309 -32.36 -11.01 -6.84
N GLU A 310 -32.27 -12.26 -6.36
CA GLU A 310 -33.06 -12.76 -5.22
C GLU A 310 -32.75 -12.01 -3.91
N GLN A 311 -31.54 -11.48 -3.76
CA GLN A 311 -31.10 -10.68 -2.61
C GLN A 311 -31.30 -9.16 -2.81
N GLY A 312 -31.95 -8.74 -3.90
CA GLY A 312 -32.27 -7.33 -4.15
C GLY A 312 -31.11 -6.49 -4.71
N PHE A 313 -30.01 -7.10 -5.15
CA PHE A 313 -28.91 -6.39 -5.80
C PHE A 313 -29.25 -6.06 -7.26
N HIS A 314 -28.86 -4.85 -7.67
CA HIS A 314 -28.68 -4.53 -9.07
C HIS A 314 -27.26 -4.88 -9.51
N MET A 315 -27.09 -5.23 -10.78
CA MET A 315 -25.83 -5.74 -11.31
C MET A 315 -25.40 -4.94 -12.53
N LEU A 316 -24.09 -4.69 -12.63
CA LEU A 316 -23.44 -4.15 -13.81
C LEU A 316 -22.24 -5.03 -14.15
N THR A 317 -22.31 -5.77 -15.24
CA THR A 317 -21.19 -6.61 -15.66
C THR A 317 -21.05 -6.65 -17.16
N TRP A 318 -19.92 -7.15 -17.62
CA TRP A 318 -19.66 -7.36 -19.04
C TRP A 318 -20.56 -8.47 -19.59
N ARG A 319 -20.97 -8.32 -20.84
CA ARG A 319 -21.78 -9.33 -21.53
C ARG A 319 -20.88 -10.28 -22.29
N GLU A 320 -20.86 -11.55 -21.88
CA GLU A 320 -20.06 -12.57 -22.56
C GLU A 320 -20.72 -13.08 -23.85
N GLY A 321 -19.93 -13.10 -24.93
CA GLY A 321 -20.31 -13.66 -26.24
C GLY A 321 -21.03 -12.70 -27.20
N ALA A 322 -21.19 -13.13 -28.46
CA ALA A 322 -21.92 -12.40 -29.48
C ALA A 322 -23.43 -12.49 -29.21
N SER A 323 -24.01 -11.40 -28.72
CA SER A 323 -25.42 -11.36 -28.35
C SER A 323 -26.06 -10.12 -28.96
N LYS A 324 -27.29 -10.28 -29.48
CA LYS A 324 -28.04 -9.18 -30.11
C LYS A 324 -28.23 -8.06 -29.10
N ASP A 325 -28.04 -6.82 -29.54
CA ASP A 325 -28.34 -5.64 -28.72
C ASP A 325 -29.76 -5.73 -28.18
N VAL A 326 -29.92 -5.38 -26.91
CA VAL A 326 -31.25 -5.29 -26.30
C VAL A 326 -31.87 -4.00 -26.85
N GLU A 327 -32.84 -4.12 -27.76
CA GLU A 327 -33.53 -3.00 -28.42
C GLU A 327 -34.14 -2.00 -27.40
N GLU A 328 -34.50 -2.47 -26.21
CA GLU A 328 -35.13 -1.68 -25.14
C GLU A 328 -34.20 -0.67 -24.43
N LEU A 329 -32.88 -0.88 -24.43
CA LEU A 329 -31.93 0.00 -23.71
C LEU A 329 -31.40 1.16 -24.55
N LYS A 330 -31.69 1.18 -25.87
CA LYS A 330 -31.30 2.29 -26.78
C LYS A 330 -31.94 3.63 -26.41
N ARG A 331 -32.91 3.68 -25.49
CA ARG A 331 -33.55 4.94 -25.11
C ARG A 331 -32.82 5.76 -24.06
N ASN A 332 -31.95 5.20 -23.19
CA ASN A 332 -31.39 5.98 -22.06
C ASN A 332 -29.94 5.73 -21.65
N CYS A 333 -29.18 4.81 -22.25
CA CYS A 333 -27.76 4.62 -21.91
C CYS A 333 -26.89 4.64 -23.17
N SER A 334 -26.42 5.83 -23.57
CA SER A 334 -25.35 5.95 -24.56
C SER A 334 -24.00 6.09 -23.86
N TRP A 335 -23.20 5.02 -23.82
CA TRP A 335 -21.79 5.12 -23.46
C TRP A 335 -21.01 5.49 -24.74
N ARG A 336 -20.68 6.78 -24.89
CA ARG A 336 -19.77 7.23 -25.95
C ARG A 336 -18.35 7.10 -25.43
N SER A 337 -17.60 6.13 -25.95
CA SER A 337 -16.14 6.11 -25.80
C SER A 337 -15.57 7.44 -26.32
N PRO A 338 -14.79 8.18 -25.51
CA PRO A 338 -13.95 9.23 -26.04
C PRO A 338 -12.90 8.55 -26.93
N ARG A 339 -12.82 8.97 -28.19
CA ARG A 339 -11.70 8.66 -29.06
C ARG A 339 -10.47 9.43 -28.63
#